data_AF-A0A482VU81-F1
#
_entry.id   AF-A0A482VU81-F1
#
_cell.length_a   1.000
_cell.length_b   1.000
_cell.length_c   1.000
_cell.angle_alpha   90.00
_cell.angle_beta   90.00
_cell.angle_gamma   90.00
#
_symmetry.space_group_name_H-M   'P 1'
#
loop_
_entity.id
_entity.type
_entity.pdbx_description
1 polymer ?
#
loop_
_entity_poly.entity_id
_entity_poly.type
_entity_poly.pdbx_seq_one_letter_code
_entity_poly.pdbx_strand_id
1 'polypeptide(L)'
;MSTPIVSISHGKLLGKIMKNIHNCDFYAFQGIPYARPPLNELRFKWVQENISKFSGDPDNVTIFGESAGGAAVHYLVLSPLAKGLFHRAIAQSGCALNTFARGKSTLSLQFASILQMSEVNEKEILQHLMSLPVDKLFELSEKVIDLCDIYNNYGEKRPFAPTIEKPSKEAFLTQEPIEIINSGNYNKVPTIFGYNTREGILLEMMIRPRMPQMPQNFEKLIPFFLEIESGSKMSQEVANKIKQFYYGQQGSEQNIENFYQLHTDNYFVREIMCATKRHAQTSSCPVYLYRMSVDTKLNVFKKFGNINAAGVAHGDDLGYLFKTKISPELKPERIPMGDGD
;
A
#
# COMPACT_ATOMS: atom_id res chain seq x y z
N MET A 1 -34.42 -0.70 23.43
CA MET A 1 -34.12 -1.64 22.33
C MET A 1 -33.25 -2.75 22.88
N SER A 2 -33.59 -4.01 22.61
CA SER A 2 -32.82 -5.15 23.09
C SER A 2 -31.44 -5.19 22.43
N THR A 3 -30.41 -5.50 23.22
CA THR A 3 -29.04 -5.68 22.74
C THR A 3 -29.02 -6.83 21.73
N PRO A 4 -28.53 -6.63 20.49
CA PRO A 4 -28.53 -7.69 19.47
C PRO A 4 -27.59 -8.82 19.90
N ILE A 5 -28.07 -10.06 19.84
CA ILE A 5 -27.30 -11.26 20.13
C ILE A 5 -27.30 -12.14 18.87
N VAL A 6 -26.12 -12.55 18.42
CA VAL A 6 -25.95 -13.46 17.28
C VAL A 6 -25.30 -14.75 17.75
N SER A 7 -25.89 -15.90 17.41
CA SER A 7 -25.32 -17.22 17.67
C SER A 7 -24.46 -17.65 16.49
N ILE A 8 -23.21 -18.02 16.76
CA ILE A 8 -22.28 -18.65 15.81
C ILE A 8 -21.85 -20.02 16.35
N SER A 9 -21.18 -20.84 15.53
CA SER A 9 -20.68 -22.16 15.94
C SER A 9 -19.73 -22.14 17.15
N HIS A 10 -19.16 -20.97 17.48
CA HIS A 10 -18.21 -20.76 18.57
C HIS A 10 -18.84 -20.09 19.81
N GLY A 11 -20.17 -19.87 19.83
CA GLY A 11 -20.88 -19.26 20.96
C GLY A 11 -21.79 -18.09 20.57
N LYS A 12 -22.23 -17.32 21.57
CA LYS A 12 -23.08 -16.14 21.38
C LYS A 12 -22.25 -14.87 21.41
N LEU A 13 -22.45 -13.99 20.43
CA LEU A 13 -21.84 -12.66 20.34
C LEU A 13 -22.86 -11.61 20.75
N LEU A 14 -22.45 -10.74 21.68
CA LEU A 14 -23.22 -9.57 22.10
C LEU A 14 -22.80 -8.37 21.25
N GLY A 15 -23.77 -7.72 20.58
CA GLY A 15 -23.54 -6.54 19.76
C GLY A 15 -24.21 -5.29 20.29
N LYS A 16 -24.17 -4.20 19.53
CA LYS A 16 -24.90 -2.96 19.74
C LYS A 16 -25.49 -2.49 18.41
N ILE A 17 -26.59 -1.75 18.47
CA ILE A 17 -27.07 -0.99 17.31
C ILE A 17 -26.39 0.37 17.36
N MET A 18 -25.69 0.73 16.30
CA MET A 18 -24.97 2.00 16.14
C MET A 18 -25.51 2.73 14.92
N LYS A 19 -25.30 4.05 14.84
CA LYS A 19 -25.69 4.85 13.68
C LYS A 19 -24.46 5.16 12.82
N ASN A 20 -24.59 5.04 11.51
CA ASN A 20 -23.57 5.47 10.57
C ASN A 20 -23.67 6.99 10.32
N ILE A 21 -22.75 7.52 9.50
CA ILE A 21 -22.70 8.95 9.14
C ILE A 21 -23.93 9.46 8.38
N HIS A 22 -24.75 8.55 7.85
CA HIS A 22 -26.03 8.85 7.19
C HIS A 22 -27.23 8.65 8.13
N ASN A 23 -26.97 8.54 9.43
CA ASN A 23 -27.98 8.34 10.48
C ASN A 23 -28.74 7.00 10.38
N CYS A 24 -28.24 6.06 9.58
CA CYS A 24 -28.79 4.71 9.43
C CYS A 24 -28.27 3.79 10.52
N ASP A 25 -29.17 2.96 11.07
CA ASP A 25 -28.81 1.98 12.08
C ASP A 25 -28.05 0.79 11.45
N PHE A 26 -26.97 0.35 12.10
CA PHE A 26 -26.23 -0.86 11.76
C PHE A 26 -25.85 -1.64 13.03
N TYR A 27 -25.71 -2.96 12.90
CA TYR A 27 -25.28 -3.81 14.01
C TYR A 27 -23.76 -3.84 14.11
N ALA A 28 -23.22 -3.51 15.29
CA ALA A 28 -21.80 -3.53 15.59
C ALA A 28 -21.49 -4.58 16.66
N PHE A 29 -20.53 -5.46 16.39
CA PHE A 29 -20.07 -6.48 17.34
C PHE A 29 -18.61 -6.17 17.69
N GLN A 30 -18.43 -5.25 18.64
CA GLN A 30 -17.12 -4.80 19.11
C GLN A 30 -16.63 -5.75 20.20
N GLY A 31 -15.48 -6.40 20.00
CA GLY A 31 -14.92 -7.34 20.98
C GLY A 31 -15.18 -8.81 20.68
N ILE A 32 -15.51 -9.18 19.43
CA ILE A 32 -15.30 -10.57 18.97
C ILE A 32 -13.79 -10.84 19.13
N PRO A 33 -13.37 -11.80 19.97
CA PRO A 33 -11.97 -12.13 20.10
C PRO A 33 -11.51 -12.90 18.85
N TYR A 34 -11.41 -12.21 17.72
CA TYR A 34 -10.36 -12.52 16.79
C TYR A 34 -9.06 -12.18 17.53
N ALA A 35 -8.14 -13.15 17.61
CA ALA A 35 -6.85 -13.11 18.31
C ALA A 35 -6.45 -11.72 18.83
N ARG A 36 -6.13 -11.61 20.15
CA ARG A 36 -5.60 -10.35 20.75
C ARG A 36 -4.72 -9.67 19.71
N PRO A 37 -5.04 -8.44 19.29
CA PRO A 37 -4.28 -7.78 18.24
C PRO A 37 -2.81 -7.81 18.67
N PRO A 38 -1.87 -8.19 17.79
CA PRO A 38 -0.47 -8.35 18.13
C PRO A 38 0.18 -6.96 18.28
N LEU A 39 -0.27 -6.22 19.30
CA LEU A 39 0.07 -4.83 19.60
C LEU A 39 1.38 -4.70 20.40
N ASN A 40 2.06 -5.81 20.69
CA ASN A 40 3.32 -5.83 21.42
C ASN A 40 4.52 -5.91 20.45
N GLU A 41 5.72 -5.66 20.97
CA GLU A 41 6.98 -5.69 20.22
C GLU A 41 7.14 -6.97 19.38
N LEU A 42 7.59 -6.78 18.13
CA LEU A 42 7.96 -7.85 17.20
C LEU A 42 6.81 -8.84 16.92
N ARG A 43 5.69 -8.36 16.36
CA ARG A 43 4.53 -9.16 15.90
C ARG A 43 4.85 -10.47 15.13
N PHE A 44 5.99 -10.54 14.44
CA PHE A 44 6.43 -11.73 13.70
C PHE A 44 7.24 -12.71 14.55
N LYS A 45 7.74 -12.29 15.72
CA LYS A 45 8.39 -13.13 16.71
C LYS A 45 7.46 -14.21 17.24
N TRP A 46 6.15 -13.93 17.32
CA TRP A 46 5.18 -14.94 17.71
C TRP A 46 5.23 -16.17 16.80
N VAL A 47 5.36 -15.97 15.47
CA VAL A 47 5.48 -17.08 14.51
C VAL A 47 6.74 -17.88 14.83
N GLN A 48 7.88 -17.21 15.00
CA GLN A 48 9.14 -17.85 15.38
C GLN A 48 9.02 -18.69 16.68
N GLU A 49 8.33 -18.16 17.69
CA GLU A 49 8.20 -18.81 18.99
C GLU A 49 7.14 -19.94 19.04
N ASN A 50 6.17 -19.94 18.12
CA ASN A 50 4.98 -20.78 18.28
C ASN A 50 4.63 -21.64 17.07
N ILE A 51 5.15 -21.38 15.87
CA ILE A 51 4.69 -22.08 14.67
C ILE A 51 5.00 -23.59 14.71
N SER A 52 6.04 -24.00 15.44
CA SER A 52 6.36 -25.41 15.69
C SER A 52 5.23 -26.17 16.40
N LYS A 53 4.43 -25.49 17.23
CA LYS A 53 3.23 -26.07 17.88
C LYS A 53 2.12 -26.38 16.88
N PHE A 54 2.19 -25.79 15.68
CA PHE A 54 1.27 -26.00 14.57
C PHE A 54 1.92 -26.81 13.44
N SER A 55 3.01 -27.54 13.74
CA SER A 55 3.80 -28.32 12.76
C SER A 55 4.47 -27.49 11.66
N GLY A 56 4.61 -26.18 11.84
CA GLY A 56 5.41 -25.35 10.94
C GLY A 56 6.87 -25.26 11.37
N ASP A 57 7.72 -24.92 10.42
CA ASP A 57 9.16 -24.77 10.64
C ASP A 57 9.52 -23.28 10.84
N PRO A 58 9.96 -22.85 12.04
CA PRO A 58 10.36 -21.47 12.29
C PRO A 58 11.56 -21.03 11.42
N ASP A 59 12.42 -21.97 11.01
CA ASP A 59 13.61 -21.73 10.19
C ASP A 59 13.30 -21.68 8.68
N ASN A 60 12.02 -21.78 8.31
CA ASN A 60 11.58 -21.81 6.91
C ASN A 60 10.37 -20.90 6.63
N VAL A 61 10.26 -19.80 7.36
CA VAL A 61 9.18 -18.81 7.19
C VAL A 61 9.35 -17.98 5.91
N THR A 62 8.32 -17.91 5.08
CA THR A 62 8.21 -16.95 3.95
C THR A 62 7.20 -15.88 4.30
N ILE A 63 7.60 -14.61 4.21
CA ILE A 63 6.68 -13.47 4.36
C ILE A 63 6.29 -12.93 2.98
N PHE A 64 5.01 -12.59 2.80
CA PHE A 64 4.56 -11.95 1.58
C PHE A 64 3.50 -10.88 1.86
N GLY A 65 3.36 -9.96 0.91
CA GLY A 65 2.30 -8.96 0.95
C GLY A 65 2.13 -8.27 -0.40
N GLU A 66 0.94 -7.69 -0.59
CA GLU A 66 0.54 -6.98 -1.80
C GLU A 66 0.33 -5.49 -1.50
N SER A 67 0.66 -4.61 -2.45
CA SER A 67 0.49 -3.16 -2.33
C SER A 67 1.25 -2.55 -1.13
N ALA A 68 0.54 -1.86 -0.22
CA ALA A 68 1.07 -1.42 1.07
C ALA A 68 1.62 -2.58 1.91
N GLY A 69 1.05 -3.78 1.78
CA GLY A 69 1.59 -5.01 2.36
C GLY A 69 2.92 -5.42 1.72
N GLY A 70 3.07 -5.28 0.41
CA GLY A 70 4.35 -5.53 -0.30
C GLY A 70 5.42 -4.52 0.13
N ALA A 71 5.04 -3.25 0.25
CA ALA A 71 5.91 -2.23 0.83
C ALA A 71 6.31 -2.56 2.27
N ALA A 72 5.37 -2.99 3.12
CA ALA A 72 5.64 -3.41 4.49
C ALA A 72 6.59 -4.62 4.57
N VAL A 73 6.43 -5.62 3.69
CA VAL A 73 7.39 -6.72 3.55
C VAL A 73 8.78 -6.21 3.20
N HIS A 74 8.88 -5.32 2.21
CA HIS A 74 10.17 -4.75 1.85
C HIS A 74 10.79 -3.94 3.01
N TYR A 75 9.99 -3.17 3.75
CA TYR A 75 10.43 -2.48 4.96
C TYR A 75 10.98 -3.43 6.03
N LEU A 76 10.35 -4.61 6.21
CA LEU A 76 10.87 -5.64 7.12
C LEU A 76 12.18 -6.24 6.61
N VAL A 77 12.37 -6.40 5.30
CA VAL A 77 13.68 -6.80 4.73
C VAL A 77 14.77 -5.78 5.11
N LEU A 78 14.44 -4.48 5.13
CA LEU A 78 15.39 -3.40 5.42
C LEU A 78 15.62 -3.16 6.92
N SER A 79 14.64 -3.44 7.77
CA SER A 79 14.70 -3.12 9.19
C SER A 79 15.59 -4.10 9.99
N PRO A 80 16.52 -3.61 10.83
CA PRO A 80 17.30 -4.47 11.71
C PRO A 80 16.44 -5.19 12.76
N LEU A 81 15.27 -4.65 13.12
CA LEU A 81 14.36 -5.27 14.09
C LEU A 81 13.73 -6.58 13.58
N ALA A 82 13.74 -6.81 12.27
CA ALA A 82 13.16 -8.01 11.67
C ALA A 82 14.18 -9.13 11.41
N LYS A 83 15.43 -8.96 11.86
CA LYS A 83 16.50 -9.92 11.63
C LYS A 83 16.15 -11.31 12.15
N GLY A 84 16.23 -12.31 11.28
CA GLY A 84 15.96 -13.71 11.60
C GLY A 84 14.48 -14.07 11.75
N LEU A 85 13.53 -13.15 11.49
CA LEU A 85 12.10 -13.46 11.66
C LEU A 85 11.48 -14.17 10.44
N PHE A 86 12.14 -14.12 9.29
CA PHE A 86 11.74 -14.78 8.05
C PHE A 86 12.97 -15.10 7.20
N HIS A 87 12.78 -16.02 6.25
CA HIS A 87 13.84 -16.64 5.47
C HIS A 87 13.68 -16.38 3.96
N ARG A 88 12.49 -15.95 3.52
CA ARG A 88 12.18 -15.53 2.15
C ARG A 88 11.14 -14.42 2.17
N ALA A 89 11.17 -13.54 1.17
CA ALA A 89 10.25 -12.43 1.05
C ALA A 89 9.63 -12.34 -0.35
N ILE A 90 8.34 -12.00 -0.43
CA ILE A 90 7.64 -11.71 -1.69
C ILE A 90 6.91 -10.37 -1.55
N ALA A 91 7.30 -9.39 -2.35
CA ALA A 91 6.73 -8.05 -2.38
C ALA A 91 5.97 -7.84 -3.70
N GLN A 92 4.64 -8.02 -3.65
CA GLN A 92 3.76 -7.90 -4.81
C GLN A 92 3.29 -6.45 -4.95
N SER A 93 3.54 -5.83 -6.10
CA SER A 93 3.02 -4.52 -6.49
C SER A 93 3.27 -3.40 -5.47
N GLY A 94 4.37 -3.47 -4.72
CA GLY A 94 4.73 -2.45 -3.74
C GLY A 94 6.05 -2.72 -3.06
N CYS A 95 6.80 -1.66 -2.79
CA CYS A 95 8.10 -1.70 -2.12
C CYS A 95 8.34 -0.39 -1.34
N ALA A 96 9.28 -0.41 -0.39
CA ALA A 96 9.65 0.76 0.43
C ALA A 96 10.12 2.02 -0.35
N LEU A 97 10.42 1.90 -1.64
CA LEU A 97 10.82 3.05 -2.47
C LEU A 97 9.65 3.76 -3.15
N ASN A 98 8.48 3.12 -3.27
CA ASN A 98 7.32 3.72 -3.90
C ASN A 98 6.89 5.01 -3.19
N THR A 99 6.41 6.00 -3.94
CA THR A 99 5.97 7.30 -3.38
C THR A 99 4.85 7.13 -2.35
N PHE A 100 3.94 6.18 -2.58
CA PHE A 100 2.86 5.86 -1.65
C PHE A 100 3.31 5.19 -0.34
N ALA A 101 4.55 4.70 -0.30
CA ALA A 101 5.08 3.98 0.85
C ALA A 101 5.88 4.89 1.80
N ARG A 102 6.06 6.17 1.47
CA ARG A 102 6.95 7.10 2.19
C ARG A 102 6.17 8.25 2.80
N GLY A 103 6.26 8.40 4.12
CA GLY A 103 5.49 9.33 4.94
C GLY A 103 6.25 10.59 5.34
N LYS A 104 5.51 11.67 5.63
CA LYS A 104 6.02 12.90 6.24
C LYS A 104 6.43 12.64 7.69
N SER A 105 7.51 13.28 8.13
CA SER A 105 7.99 13.20 9.51
C SER A 105 7.20 14.08 10.49
N THR A 106 6.48 15.09 9.98
CA THR A 106 5.60 15.97 10.75
C THR A 106 4.36 16.35 9.94
N LEU A 107 3.23 16.42 10.63
CA LEU A 107 1.93 16.85 10.10
C LEU A 107 1.40 18.11 10.80
N SER A 108 2.23 18.75 11.61
CA SER A 108 1.82 19.83 12.50
C SER A 108 1.23 21.01 11.74
N LEU A 109 1.74 21.30 10.53
CA LEU A 109 1.18 22.32 9.63
C LEU A 109 -0.22 21.96 9.12
N GLN A 110 -0.42 20.72 8.68
CA GLN A 110 -1.71 20.24 8.19
C GLN A 110 -2.75 20.25 9.30
N PHE A 111 -2.39 19.76 10.49
CA PHE A 111 -3.30 19.77 11.64
C PHE A 111 -3.58 21.18 12.13
N ALA A 112 -2.57 22.06 12.26
CA ALA A 112 -2.80 23.45 12.64
C ALA A 112 -3.76 24.15 11.69
N SER A 113 -3.61 23.93 10.37
CA SER A 113 -4.52 24.48 9.36
C SER A 113 -5.95 23.96 9.51
N ILE A 114 -6.14 22.64 9.65
CA ILE A 114 -7.47 22.03 9.77
C ILE A 114 -8.16 22.43 11.09
N LEU A 115 -7.38 22.54 12.17
CA LEU A 115 -7.84 22.94 13.50
C LEU A 115 -7.94 24.46 13.68
N GLN A 116 -7.58 25.24 12.66
CA GLN A 116 -7.61 26.71 12.65
C GLN A 116 -6.79 27.32 13.81
N MET A 117 -5.63 26.73 14.12
CA MET A 117 -4.72 27.23 15.13
C MET A 117 -3.91 28.42 14.59
N SER A 118 -3.72 29.45 15.41
CA SER A 118 -2.97 30.66 15.03
C SER A 118 -1.47 30.44 14.91
N GLU A 119 -0.93 29.47 15.65
CA GLU A 119 0.48 29.08 15.62
C GLU A 119 0.62 27.56 15.58
N VAL A 120 1.74 27.08 15.05
CA VAL A 120 2.04 25.64 14.95
C VAL A 120 2.77 25.22 16.22
N ASN A 121 2.03 24.56 17.12
CA ASN A 121 2.59 23.99 18.34
C ASN A 121 2.27 22.49 18.40
N GLU A 122 3.28 21.64 18.19
CA GLU A 122 3.10 20.19 18.11
C GLU A 122 2.53 19.59 19.41
N LYS A 123 2.87 20.18 20.57
CA LYS A 123 2.41 19.69 21.87
C LYS A 123 0.93 19.99 22.07
N GLU A 124 0.48 21.18 21.70
CA GLU A 124 -0.93 21.57 21.76
C GLU A 124 -1.76 20.77 20.75
N ILE A 125 -1.25 20.58 19.53
CA ILE A 125 -1.87 19.72 18.52
C ILE A 125 -2.03 18.30 19.08
N LEU A 126 -0.97 17.72 19.64
CA LEU A 126 -1.03 16.37 20.22
C LEU A 126 -2.05 16.29 21.36
N GLN A 127 -2.06 17.26 22.28
CA GLN A 127 -3.02 17.29 23.38
C GLN A 127 -4.46 17.38 22.87
N HIS A 128 -4.70 18.22 21.85
CA HIS A 128 -6.00 18.32 21.21
C HIS A 128 -6.41 16.98 20.58
N LEU A 129 -5.55 16.37 19.76
CA LEU A 129 -5.82 15.07 19.14
C LEU A 129 -6.11 13.98 20.19
N MET A 130 -5.34 13.93 21.28
CA MET A 130 -5.55 12.97 22.37
C MET A 130 -6.86 13.19 23.14
N SER A 131 -7.43 14.39 23.09
CA SER A 131 -8.72 14.70 23.74
C SER A 131 -9.93 14.35 22.88
N LEU A 132 -9.74 14.12 21.58
CA LEU A 132 -10.83 13.90 20.64
C LEU A 132 -11.39 12.47 20.72
N PRO A 133 -12.71 12.32 20.56
CA PRO A 133 -13.32 11.03 20.25
C PRO A 133 -12.74 10.40 18.98
N VAL A 134 -12.72 9.07 18.92
CA VAL A 134 -12.13 8.29 17.80
C VAL A 134 -12.77 8.62 16.45
N ASP A 135 -14.08 8.84 16.41
CA ASP A 135 -14.82 9.26 15.22
C ASP A 135 -14.31 10.62 14.70
N LYS A 136 -14.02 11.57 15.59
CA LYS A 136 -13.44 12.87 15.23
C LYS A 136 -12.00 12.77 14.76
N LEU A 137 -11.21 11.85 15.33
CA LEU A 137 -9.88 11.55 14.81
C LEU A 137 -9.93 10.99 13.38
N PHE A 138 -10.90 10.12 13.10
CA PHE A 138 -11.07 9.57 11.76
C PHE A 138 -11.47 10.67 10.76
N GLU A 139 -12.47 11.48 11.08
CA GLU A 139 -12.89 12.63 10.25
C GLU A 139 -11.71 13.59 9.97
N LEU A 140 -10.86 13.88 10.96
CA LEU A 140 -9.67 14.70 10.78
C LEU A 140 -8.65 14.04 9.86
N SER A 141 -8.43 12.73 9.99
CA SER A 141 -7.49 12.00 9.14
C SER A 141 -7.90 12.02 7.66
N GLU A 142 -9.21 11.96 7.37
CA GLU A 142 -9.74 12.09 6.02
C GLU A 142 -9.49 13.51 5.46
N LYS A 143 -9.73 14.54 6.26
CA LYS A 143 -9.41 15.94 5.86
C LYS A 143 -7.93 16.14 5.54
N VAL A 144 -7.03 15.52 6.30
CA VAL A 144 -5.58 15.57 6.02
C VAL A 144 -5.27 14.87 4.69
N ILE A 145 -5.89 13.72 4.43
CA ILE A 145 -5.71 12.98 3.17
C ILE A 145 -6.18 13.81 1.98
N ASP A 146 -7.35 14.45 2.08
CA ASP A 146 -7.91 15.31 1.03
C ASP A 146 -7.03 16.54 0.80
N LEU A 147 -6.58 17.19 1.87
CA LEU A 147 -5.67 18.34 1.81
C LEU A 147 -4.36 18.01 1.08
N CYS A 148 -3.84 16.80 1.26
CA CYS A 148 -2.57 16.37 0.65
C CYS A 148 -2.70 15.84 -0.79
N ASP A 149 -3.92 15.65 -1.32
CA ASP A 149 -4.16 15.15 -2.69
C ASP A 149 -3.34 13.89 -3.02
N ILE A 150 -3.33 12.91 -2.09
CA ILE A 150 -2.37 11.78 -2.08
C ILE A 150 -2.42 10.84 -3.30
N TYR A 151 -3.44 10.98 -4.15
CA TYR A 151 -3.62 10.18 -5.36
C TYR A 151 -3.14 10.89 -6.62
N ASN A 152 -3.02 12.22 -6.61
CA ASN A 152 -2.58 13.02 -7.77
C ASN A 152 -1.32 13.84 -7.50
N ASN A 153 -0.83 13.84 -6.25
CA ASN A 153 0.39 14.54 -5.87
C ASN A 153 1.49 13.56 -5.44
N TYR A 154 2.48 13.38 -6.31
CA TYR A 154 3.68 12.58 -6.10
C TYR A 154 4.87 13.44 -5.65
N GLY A 155 4.72 14.76 -5.75
CA GLY A 155 5.68 15.76 -5.29
C GLY A 155 5.74 15.89 -3.77
N GLU A 156 4.86 15.21 -3.04
CA GLU A 156 4.87 15.20 -1.57
C GLU A 156 4.88 13.79 -0.99
N LYS A 157 5.58 13.63 0.13
CA LYS A 157 5.45 12.44 0.99
C LYS A 157 4.03 12.33 1.52
N ARG A 158 3.53 11.11 1.74
CA ARG A 158 2.19 10.87 2.25
C ARG A 158 2.03 11.35 3.70
N PRO A 159 0.82 11.75 4.12
CA PRO A 159 0.64 12.18 5.49
C PRO A 159 0.79 11.04 6.50
N PHE A 160 0.12 9.91 6.24
CA PHE A 160 0.19 8.72 7.08
C PHE A 160 0.79 7.57 6.27
N ALA A 161 2.09 7.32 6.48
CA ALA A 161 2.85 6.23 5.88
C ALA A 161 4.16 6.06 6.68
N PRO A 162 4.93 4.97 6.46
CA PRO A 162 6.24 4.80 7.10
C PRO A 162 7.15 6.03 6.92
N THR A 163 7.67 6.56 8.03
CA THR A 163 8.60 7.70 8.06
C THR A 163 9.96 7.26 8.60
N ILE A 164 11.00 8.05 8.31
CA ILE A 164 12.30 7.88 8.94
C ILE A 164 12.22 8.38 10.38
N GLU A 165 12.61 7.53 11.31
CA GLU A 165 12.54 7.80 12.73
C GLU A 165 13.85 8.40 13.25
N LYS A 166 13.74 9.12 14.36
CA LYS A 166 14.92 9.51 15.13
C LYS A 166 15.58 8.25 15.70
N PRO A 167 16.93 8.17 15.75
CA PRO A 167 17.60 7.01 16.32
C PRO A 167 17.15 6.69 17.74
N SER A 168 16.68 5.45 17.94
CA SER A 168 16.33 4.88 19.24
C SER A 168 16.51 3.36 19.21
N LYS A 169 16.43 2.68 20.35
CA LYS A 169 16.51 1.21 20.40
C LYS A 169 15.29 0.53 19.77
N GLU A 170 14.17 1.23 19.70
CA GLU A 170 12.88 0.75 19.20
C GLU A 170 12.59 1.24 17.78
N ALA A 171 13.43 2.13 17.24
CA ALA A 171 13.24 2.69 15.91
C ALA A 171 13.27 1.59 14.86
N PHE A 172 12.18 1.50 14.09
CA PHE A 172 12.02 0.50 13.05
C PHE A 172 12.91 0.83 11.84
N LEU A 173 13.00 2.10 11.45
CA LEU A 173 13.92 2.56 10.39
C LEU A 173 14.44 3.98 10.63
N THR A 174 15.75 4.15 10.58
CA THR A 174 16.43 5.44 10.87
C THR A 174 17.16 6.04 9.67
N GLN A 175 17.11 5.38 8.50
CA GLN A 175 17.77 5.80 7.27
C GLN A 175 16.82 5.65 6.08
N GLU A 176 17.05 6.42 5.01
CA GLU A 176 16.22 6.32 3.82
C GLU A 176 16.39 4.93 3.17
N PRO A 177 15.30 4.26 2.71
CA PRO A 177 15.38 2.90 2.22
C PRO A 177 16.41 2.69 1.11
N ILE A 178 16.60 3.68 0.24
CA ILE A 178 17.57 3.62 -0.87
C ILE A 178 19.01 3.54 -0.37
N GLU A 179 19.33 4.22 0.74
CA GLU A 179 20.67 4.23 1.34
C GLU A 179 20.97 2.86 1.94
N ILE A 180 20.00 2.27 2.65
CA ILE A 180 20.09 0.94 3.24
C ILE A 180 20.35 -0.11 2.14
N ILE A 181 19.57 -0.08 1.06
CA ILE A 181 19.73 -1.04 -0.05
C ILE A 181 21.11 -0.89 -0.68
N ASN A 182 21.57 0.35 -0.95
CA ASN A 182 22.88 0.60 -1.56
C ASN A 182 24.05 0.18 -0.68
N SER A 183 23.91 0.31 0.65
CA SER A 183 24.94 -0.12 1.61
C SER A 183 25.07 -1.65 1.68
N GLY A 184 24.04 -2.38 1.28
CA GLY A 184 23.95 -3.82 1.49
C GLY A 184 23.64 -4.24 2.93
N ASN A 185 23.52 -3.32 3.88
CA ASN A 185 23.32 -3.62 5.30
C ASN A 185 21.83 -3.80 5.64
N TYR A 186 21.26 -4.94 5.24
CA TYR A 186 19.88 -5.34 5.50
C TYR A 186 19.76 -6.86 5.62
N ASN A 187 18.58 -7.38 5.93
CA ASN A 187 18.35 -8.81 6.09
C ASN A 187 18.48 -9.54 4.74
N LYS A 188 19.54 -10.34 4.57
CA LYS A 188 19.79 -11.09 3.33
C LYS A 188 18.91 -12.33 3.26
N VAL A 189 17.85 -12.26 2.48
CA VAL A 189 16.96 -13.38 2.16
C VAL A 189 16.64 -13.41 0.66
N PRO A 190 16.38 -14.60 0.07
CA PRO A 190 15.82 -14.67 -1.27
C PRO A 190 14.53 -13.85 -1.36
N THR A 191 14.45 -12.98 -2.36
CA THR A 191 13.36 -12.02 -2.48
C THR A 191 12.75 -12.04 -3.88
N ILE A 192 11.43 -12.03 -3.96
CA ILE A 192 10.68 -11.87 -5.21
C ILE A 192 9.99 -10.50 -5.19
N PHE A 193 10.26 -9.67 -6.18
CA PHE A 193 9.46 -8.48 -6.48
C PHE A 193 8.47 -8.79 -7.61
N GLY A 194 7.33 -8.14 -7.58
CA GLY A 194 6.27 -8.36 -8.57
C GLY A 194 5.55 -7.09 -8.94
N TYR A 195 5.02 -7.04 -10.16
CA TYR A 195 4.06 -6.01 -10.58
C TYR A 195 3.15 -6.53 -11.70
N ASN A 196 2.04 -5.84 -11.89
CA ASN A 196 1.01 -6.13 -12.88
C ASN A 196 1.17 -5.22 -14.10
N THR A 197 0.68 -5.65 -15.27
CA THR A 197 0.88 -4.90 -16.53
C THR A 197 0.20 -3.53 -16.59
N ARG A 198 -0.81 -3.29 -15.76
CA ARG A 198 -1.66 -2.09 -15.76
C ARG A 198 -2.06 -1.67 -14.33
N GLU A 199 -1.08 -1.60 -13.42
CA GLU A 199 -1.28 -1.15 -12.02
C GLU A 199 -2.09 0.15 -11.91
N GLY A 200 -1.85 1.09 -12.85
CA GLY A 200 -2.46 2.41 -12.91
C GLY A 200 -3.98 2.42 -12.99
N ILE A 201 -4.63 1.31 -13.35
CA ILE A 201 -6.10 1.16 -13.31
C ILE A 201 -6.65 1.44 -11.90
N LEU A 202 -5.89 1.13 -10.84
CA LEU A 202 -6.27 1.47 -9.46
C LEU A 202 -6.65 2.95 -9.32
N LEU A 203 -5.92 3.83 -9.99
CA LEU A 203 -6.05 5.27 -9.81
C LEU A 203 -7.38 5.76 -10.39
N GLU A 204 -7.94 5.13 -11.42
CA GLU A 204 -9.30 5.42 -11.88
C GLU A 204 -10.34 5.09 -10.81
N MET A 205 -10.21 3.95 -10.14
CA MET A 205 -11.10 3.56 -9.03
C MET A 205 -11.03 4.55 -7.86
N MET A 206 -9.82 5.04 -7.56
CA MET A 206 -9.57 5.88 -6.40
C MET A 206 -9.81 7.38 -6.65
N ILE A 207 -9.66 7.85 -7.90
CA ILE A 207 -9.69 9.26 -8.28
C ILE A 207 -11.00 9.63 -8.96
N ARG A 208 -11.52 8.82 -9.90
CA ARG A 208 -12.70 9.21 -10.69
C ARG A 208 -13.93 9.55 -9.85
N PRO A 209 -14.26 8.83 -8.76
CA PRO A 209 -15.38 9.21 -7.90
C PRO A 209 -15.18 10.57 -7.20
N ARG A 210 -13.92 10.98 -7.00
CA ARG A 210 -13.55 12.23 -6.31
C ARG A 210 -13.34 13.40 -7.27
N MET A 211 -12.85 13.13 -8.48
CA MET A 211 -12.52 14.13 -9.50
C MET A 211 -12.91 13.62 -10.89
N PRO A 212 -14.15 13.90 -11.34
CA PRO A 212 -14.69 13.38 -12.60
C PRO A 212 -14.11 14.06 -13.84
N GLN A 213 -13.54 15.26 -13.69
CA GLN A 213 -12.78 15.91 -14.75
C GLN A 213 -11.31 15.89 -14.36
N MET A 214 -10.49 15.32 -15.25
CA MET A 214 -9.07 15.14 -15.06
C MET A 214 -8.27 16.22 -15.82
N PRO A 215 -7.84 17.31 -15.17
CA PRO A 215 -6.69 18.06 -15.60
C PRO A 215 -5.46 17.62 -14.80
N GLN A 216 -4.48 16.99 -15.47
CA GLN A 216 -3.22 16.64 -14.80
C GLN A 216 -2.35 17.89 -14.74
N ASN A 217 -2.21 18.49 -13.56
CA ASN A 217 -1.02 19.29 -13.31
C ASN A 217 0.17 18.33 -13.29
N PHE A 218 0.85 18.18 -14.42
CA PHE A 218 1.98 17.25 -14.58
C PHE A 218 3.14 17.55 -13.63
N GLU A 219 3.26 18.77 -13.09
CA GLU A 219 4.25 19.06 -12.04
C GLU A 219 3.97 18.27 -10.76
N LYS A 220 2.69 18.03 -10.42
CA LYS A 220 2.32 17.18 -9.29
C LYS A 220 2.71 15.71 -9.49
N LEU A 221 2.95 15.28 -10.72
CA LEU A 221 3.36 13.90 -11.04
C LEU A 221 4.88 13.73 -10.93
N ILE A 222 5.63 14.79 -10.66
CA ILE A 222 7.08 14.71 -10.43
C ILE A 222 7.30 14.11 -9.03
N PRO A 223 7.97 12.96 -8.90
CA PRO A 223 8.19 12.35 -7.59
C PRO A 223 9.07 13.22 -6.69
N PHE A 224 8.67 13.37 -5.42
CA PHE A 224 9.34 14.23 -4.43
C PHE A 224 10.83 13.93 -4.24
N PHE A 225 11.25 12.68 -4.48
CA PHE A 225 12.64 12.25 -4.31
C PHE A 225 13.57 12.75 -5.42
N LEU A 226 13.04 13.41 -6.46
CA LEU A 226 13.85 14.14 -7.42
C LEU A 226 14.27 15.52 -6.90
N GLU A 227 13.69 15.97 -5.78
CA GLU A 227 14.03 17.23 -5.09
C GLU A 227 13.95 18.46 -6.01
N ILE A 228 13.00 18.43 -6.95
CA ILE A 228 12.74 19.54 -7.88
C ILE A 228 11.69 20.46 -7.26
N GLU A 229 12.04 21.74 -7.10
CA GLU A 229 11.13 22.76 -6.60
C GLU A 229 9.93 22.97 -7.54
N SER A 230 8.72 22.92 -6.98
CA SER A 230 7.47 23.14 -7.73
C SER A 230 7.39 24.58 -8.26
N GLY A 231 6.90 24.75 -9.49
CA GLY A 231 6.83 26.03 -10.18
C GLY A 231 8.17 26.54 -10.75
N SER A 232 9.28 25.85 -10.50
CA SER A 232 10.57 26.19 -11.09
C SER A 232 10.60 25.93 -12.60
N LYS A 233 11.57 26.54 -13.30
CA LYS A 233 11.79 26.22 -14.72
C LYS A 233 12.07 24.73 -14.94
N MET A 234 12.79 24.11 -14.01
CA MET A 234 13.11 22.68 -14.08
C MET A 234 11.86 21.80 -13.90
N SER A 235 10.96 22.12 -12.96
CA SER A 235 9.71 21.36 -12.79
C SER A 235 8.84 21.44 -14.04
N GLN A 236 8.72 22.63 -14.64
CA GLN A 236 7.99 22.81 -15.90
C GLN A 236 8.60 22.01 -17.05
N GLU A 237 9.93 22.00 -17.18
CA GLU A 237 10.64 21.19 -18.19
C GLU A 237 10.40 19.68 -17.99
N VAL A 238 10.46 19.19 -16.75
CA VAL A 238 10.21 17.78 -16.43
C VAL A 238 8.74 17.42 -16.65
N ALA A 239 7.80 18.26 -16.21
CA ALA A 239 6.38 18.08 -16.44
C ALA A 239 6.06 17.98 -17.93
N ASN A 240 6.66 18.86 -18.76
CA ASN A 240 6.54 18.80 -20.21
C ASN A 240 7.12 17.51 -20.80
N LYS A 241 8.25 17.01 -20.28
CA LYS A 241 8.80 15.71 -20.70
C LYS A 241 7.88 14.54 -20.35
N ILE A 242 7.29 14.53 -19.15
CA ILE A 242 6.31 13.51 -18.74
C ILE A 242 5.10 13.56 -19.68
N LYS A 243 4.52 14.75 -19.88
CA LYS A 243 3.39 14.95 -20.79
C LYS A 243 3.72 14.49 -22.21
N GLN A 244 4.85 14.91 -22.76
CA GLN A 244 5.27 14.54 -24.10
C GLN A 244 5.50 13.03 -24.24
N PHE A 245 6.05 12.36 -23.22
CA PHE A 245 6.31 10.93 -23.26
C PHE A 245 5.01 10.10 -23.27
N TYR A 246 4.05 10.42 -22.40
CA TYR A 246 2.83 9.62 -22.26
C TYR A 246 1.69 10.06 -23.18
N TYR A 247 1.62 11.34 -23.53
CA TYR A 247 0.52 11.89 -24.33
C TYR A 247 0.97 12.45 -25.68
N GLY A 248 2.26 12.76 -25.88
CA GLY A 248 2.76 13.39 -27.11
C GLY A 248 2.59 14.91 -27.12
N GLN A 249 2.99 15.57 -28.21
CA GLN A 249 2.97 17.06 -28.30
C GLN A 249 1.55 17.66 -28.36
N GLN A 250 0.56 16.91 -28.84
CA GLN A 250 -0.86 17.33 -28.98
C GLN A 250 -1.83 16.35 -28.31
N GLY A 251 -1.35 15.46 -27.45
CA GLY A 251 -2.16 14.39 -26.88
C GLY A 251 -3.34 14.90 -26.08
N SER A 252 -4.49 14.27 -26.29
CA SER A 252 -5.62 14.44 -25.38
C SER A 252 -5.28 13.84 -24.02
N GLU A 253 -5.17 14.69 -23.00
CA GLU A 253 -5.02 14.29 -21.59
C GLU A 253 -6.20 13.43 -21.09
N GLN A 254 -7.27 13.33 -21.89
CA GLN A 254 -8.43 12.47 -21.64
C GLN A 254 -8.21 11.01 -22.04
N ASN A 255 -7.08 10.66 -22.67
CA ASN A 255 -6.78 9.27 -23.01
C ASN A 255 -6.51 8.45 -21.74
N ILE A 256 -7.46 7.60 -21.38
CA ILE A 256 -7.42 6.80 -20.15
C ILE A 256 -6.34 5.71 -20.18
N GLU A 257 -5.97 5.19 -21.35
CA GLU A 257 -4.90 4.19 -21.46
C GLU A 257 -3.53 4.79 -21.15
N ASN A 258 -3.29 6.02 -21.62
CA ASN A 258 -2.08 6.77 -21.31
C ASN A 258 -2.03 7.12 -19.82
N PHE A 259 -3.17 7.46 -19.22
CA PHE A 259 -3.30 7.64 -17.78
C PHE A 259 -2.90 6.37 -17.02
N TYR A 260 -3.46 5.20 -17.38
CA TYR A 260 -3.08 3.95 -16.73
C TYR A 260 -1.59 3.64 -16.87
N GLN A 261 -1.00 3.84 -18.05
CA GLN A 261 0.42 3.59 -18.28
C GLN A 261 1.29 4.52 -17.44
N LEU A 262 1.01 5.82 -17.45
CA LEU A 262 1.73 6.81 -16.65
C LEU A 262 1.73 6.43 -15.17
N HIS A 263 0.56 6.11 -14.62
CA HIS A 263 0.43 5.78 -13.21
C HIS A 263 1.00 4.40 -12.88
N THR A 264 0.96 3.44 -13.81
CA THR A 264 1.66 2.16 -13.67
C THR A 264 3.15 2.38 -13.48
N ASP A 265 3.75 3.19 -14.35
CA ASP A 265 5.20 3.42 -14.32
C ASP A 265 5.61 4.26 -13.11
N ASN A 266 4.93 5.38 -12.89
CA ASN A 266 5.37 6.39 -11.95
C ASN A 266 5.02 6.06 -10.50
N TYR A 267 3.89 5.39 -10.26
CA TYR A 267 3.42 5.07 -8.91
C TYR A 267 3.94 3.72 -8.41
N PHE A 268 4.15 2.76 -9.33
CA PHE A 268 4.53 1.38 -8.99
C PHE A 268 5.87 0.95 -9.61
N VAL A 269 5.90 0.76 -10.93
CA VAL A 269 6.91 -0.08 -11.60
C VAL A 269 8.30 0.51 -11.51
N ARG A 270 8.47 1.83 -11.66
CA ARG A 270 9.79 2.47 -11.65
C ARG A 270 10.56 2.19 -10.36
N GLU A 271 9.91 2.32 -9.21
CA GLU A 271 10.55 2.08 -7.91
C GLU A 271 10.69 0.58 -7.58
N ILE A 272 9.78 -0.27 -8.05
CA ILE A 272 9.93 -1.74 -7.96
C ILE A 272 11.15 -2.20 -8.77
N MET A 273 11.33 -1.67 -9.99
CA MET A 273 12.50 -1.95 -10.82
C MET A 273 13.78 -1.41 -10.20
N CYS A 274 13.73 -0.22 -9.59
CA CYS A 274 14.85 0.35 -8.84
C CYS A 274 15.27 -0.57 -7.68
N ALA A 275 14.32 -0.93 -6.81
CA ALA A 275 14.55 -1.83 -5.68
C ALA A 275 15.13 -3.17 -6.15
N THR A 276 14.51 -3.80 -7.16
CA THR A 276 14.95 -5.08 -7.72
C THR A 276 16.40 -5.02 -8.19
N LYS A 277 16.75 -4.02 -9.01
CA LYS A 277 18.11 -3.86 -9.55
C LYS A 277 19.15 -3.63 -8.45
N ARG A 278 18.83 -2.78 -7.46
CA ARG A 278 19.76 -2.47 -6.37
C ARG A 278 19.95 -3.67 -5.46
N HIS A 279 18.89 -4.41 -5.13
CA HIS A 279 19.00 -5.67 -4.40
C HIS A 279 19.81 -6.71 -5.16
N ALA A 280 19.65 -6.83 -6.47
CA ALA A 280 20.44 -7.75 -7.29
C ALA A 280 21.95 -7.40 -7.28
N GLN A 281 22.31 -6.13 -7.02
CA GLN A 281 23.69 -5.68 -6.92
C GLN A 281 24.28 -5.84 -5.52
N THR A 282 23.46 -5.74 -4.47
CA THR A 282 23.95 -5.66 -3.08
C THR A 282 23.59 -6.88 -2.23
N SER A 283 22.69 -7.75 -2.67
CA SER A 283 22.31 -8.98 -1.98
C SER A 283 23.23 -10.14 -2.34
N SER A 284 23.59 -10.96 -1.35
CA SER A 284 24.22 -12.28 -1.57
C SER A 284 23.19 -13.39 -1.84
N CYS A 285 21.90 -13.10 -1.73
CA CYS A 285 20.81 -14.05 -1.99
C CYS A 285 20.15 -13.78 -3.35
N PRO A 286 19.54 -14.80 -3.99
CA PRO A 286 18.81 -14.64 -5.24
C PRO A 286 17.68 -13.60 -5.15
N VAL A 287 17.57 -12.77 -6.19
CA VAL A 287 16.50 -11.78 -6.36
C VAL A 287 15.76 -12.09 -7.65
N TYR A 288 14.44 -12.25 -7.57
CA TYR A 288 13.58 -12.54 -8.71
C TYR A 288 12.61 -11.40 -8.97
N LEU A 289 12.16 -11.29 -10.21
CA LEU A 289 11.15 -10.34 -10.64
C LEU A 289 10.11 -11.07 -11.49
N TYR A 290 8.82 -10.88 -11.20
CA TYR A 290 7.74 -11.30 -12.09
C TYR A 290 6.96 -10.11 -12.61
N ARG A 291 6.34 -10.30 -13.78
CA ARG A 291 5.38 -9.39 -14.38
C ARG A 291 4.10 -10.15 -14.70
N MET A 292 3.02 -9.88 -13.96
CA MET A 292 1.74 -10.54 -14.19
C MET A 292 1.02 -9.92 -15.38
N SER A 293 0.71 -10.75 -16.36
CA SER A 293 0.07 -10.36 -17.62
C SER A 293 -1.16 -11.20 -17.97
N VAL A 294 -1.56 -12.11 -17.08
CA VAL A 294 -2.72 -12.99 -17.30
C VAL A 294 -4.01 -12.21 -16.99
N ASP A 295 -4.79 -11.94 -18.04
CA ASP A 295 -6.05 -11.20 -17.99
C ASP A 295 -7.23 -12.15 -18.27
N THR A 296 -7.92 -12.58 -17.22
CA THR A 296 -8.98 -13.59 -17.24
C THR A 296 -10.11 -13.21 -16.28
N LYS A 297 -11.05 -14.14 -16.08
CA LYS A 297 -12.11 -14.00 -15.09
C LYS A 297 -11.60 -13.97 -13.64
N LEU A 298 -10.33 -14.27 -13.37
CA LEU A 298 -9.75 -14.20 -12.03
C LEU A 298 -9.14 -12.83 -11.69
N ASN A 299 -9.16 -11.88 -12.61
CA ASN A 299 -8.82 -10.48 -12.39
C ASN A 299 -9.94 -9.78 -11.58
N VAL A 300 -10.00 -10.11 -10.29
CA VAL A 300 -11.11 -9.74 -9.40
C VAL A 300 -11.14 -8.25 -9.06
N PHE A 301 -10.01 -7.55 -9.11
CA PHE A 301 -9.93 -6.16 -8.68
C PHE A 301 -10.50 -5.21 -9.75
N LYS A 302 -10.18 -5.46 -11.04
CA LYS A 302 -10.86 -4.76 -12.15
C LYS A 302 -12.38 -4.97 -12.13
N LYS A 303 -12.82 -6.19 -11.85
CA LYS A 303 -14.25 -6.52 -11.73
C LYS A 303 -14.91 -5.78 -10.59
N PHE A 304 -14.27 -5.71 -9.43
CA PHE A 304 -14.75 -4.94 -8.30
C PHE A 304 -14.92 -3.45 -8.65
N GLY A 305 -13.98 -2.88 -9.42
CA GLY A 305 -14.05 -1.52 -9.93
C GLY A 305 -15.04 -1.29 -11.08
N ASN A 306 -15.69 -2.34 -11.60
CA ASN A 306 -16.50 -2.30 -12.82
C ASN A 306 -15.73 -1.71 -14.03
N ILE A 307 -14.45 -2.07 -14.16
CA ILE A 307 -13.55 -1.58 -15.21
C ILE A 307 -13.25 -2.69 -16.22
N ASN A 308 -13.52 -2.40 -17.50
CA ASN A 308 -13.30 -3.33 -18.62
C ASN A 308 -12.06 -2.98 -19.47
N ALA A 309 -11.07 -2.30 -18.88
CA ALA A 309 -9.80 -2.03 -19.53
C ALA A 309 -8.95 -3.30 -19.71
N ALA A 310 -8.18 -3.33 -20.80
CA ALA A 310 -7.26 -4.43 -21.09
C ALA A 310 -6.03 -4.42 -20.16
N GLY A 311 -5.50 -5.60 -19.86
CA GLY A 311 -4.30 -5.77 -19.02
C GLY A 311 -4.63 -5.91 -17.54
N VAL A 312 -3.62 -6.20 -16.73
CA VAL A 312 -3.81 -6.64 -15.34
C VAL A 312 -3.72 -5.46 -14.38
N ALA A 313 -4.79 -5.16 -13.64
CA ALA A 313 -4.80 -4.06 -12.68
C ALA A 313 -4.07 -4.42 -11.38
N HIS A 314 -3.87 -3.42 -10.54
CA HIS A 314 -3.40 -3.60 -9.18
C HIS A 314 -4.26 -4.60 -8.39
N GLY A 315 -3.63 -5.54 -7.70
CA GLY A 315 -4.30 -6.58 -6.90
C GLY A 315 -4.99 -7.70 -7.69
N ASP A 316 -4.99 -7.68 -9.02
CA ASP A 316 -5.65 -8.73 -9.82
C ASP A 316 -4.97 -10.10 -9.70
N ASP A 317 -3.66 -10.15 -9.42
CA ASP A 317 -2.92 -11.38 -9.17
C ASP A 317 -3.39 -12.09 -7.88
N LEU A 318 -4.00 -11.36 -6.93
CA LEU A 318 -4.59 -11.95 -5.73
C LEU A 318 -5.75 -12.90 -6.04
N GLY A 319 -6.49 -12.68 -7.13
CA GLY A 319 -7.60 -13.57 -7.51
C GLY A 319 -7.15 -14.97 -7.95
N TYR A 320 -5.87 -15.13 -8.24
CA TYR A 320 -5.22 -16.42 -8.55
C TYR A 320 -4.64 -17.10 -7.30
N LEU A 321 -4.51 -16.38 -6.19
CA LEU A 321 -3.98 -16.88 -4.92
C LEU A 321 -5.07 -17.08 -3.86
N PHE A 322 -6.09 -16.22 -3.85
CA PHE A 322 -7.12 -16.16 -2.84
C PHE A 322 -8.51 -16.21 -3.47
N LYS A 323 -9.32 -17.16 -2.98
CA LYS A 323 -10.75 -17.18 -3.28
C LYS A 323 -11.46 -16.08 -2.47
N THR A 324 -12.19 -15.23 -3.17
CA THR A 324 -13.00 -14.16 -2.58
C THR A 324 -14.48 -14.34 -2.93
N LYS A 325 -15.36 -13.52 -2.34
CA LYS A 325 -16.79 -13.53 -2.68
C LYS A 325 -17.09 -13.14 -4.13
N ILE A 326 -16.18 -12.40 -4.77
CA ILE A 326 -16.32 -11.93 -6.16
C ILE A 326 -15.57 -12.83 -7.15
N SER A 327 -14.81 -13.81 -6.66
CA SER A 327 -14.17 -14.80 -7.52
C SER A 327 -15.25 -15.60 -8.26
N PRO A 328 -15.09 -15.85 -9.57
CA PRO A 328 -16.01 -16.71 -10.30
C PRO A 328 -16.02 -18.12 -9.69
N GLU A 329 -17.11 -18.86 -9.90
CA GLU A 329 -17.13 -20.27 -9.56
C GLU A 329 -16.06 -21.00 -10.39
N LEU A 330 -15.06 -21.53 -9.70
CA LEU A 330 -14.06 -22.41 -10.28
C LEU A 330 -14.63 -23.82 -10.26
N LYS A 331 -15.13 -24.30 -11.40
CA LYS A 331 -15.45 -25.71 -11.55
C LYS A 331 -14.12 -26.47 -11.65
N PRO A 332 -13.84 -27.43 -10.77
CA PRO A 332 -12.68 -28.28 -10.93
C PRO A 332 -12.91 -29.14 -12.16
N GLU A 333 -12.41 -28.71 -13.30
CA GLU A 333 -12.22 -29.59 -14.43
C GLU A 333 -10.99 -30.43 -14.11
N ARG A 334 -11.14 -31.75 -14.04
CA ARG A 334 -9.98 -32.64 -14.06
C ARG A 334 -9.26 -32.32 -15.36
N ILE A 335 -8.02 -31.84 -15.27
CA ILE A 335 -7.10 -31.90 -16.40
C ILE A 335 -7.16 -33.37 -16.84
N PRO A 336 -7.58 -33.69 -18.08
CA PRO A 336 -7.47 -35.04 -18.57
C PRO A 336 -6.00 -35.40 -18.37
N MET A 337 -5.72 -36.33 -17.46
CA MET A 337 -4.45 -37.03 -17.49
C MET A 337 -4.48 -37.63 -18.90
N GLY A 338 -3.70 -37.06 -19.81
CA GLY A 338 -3.53 -37.65 -21.13
C GLY A 338 -3.19 -39.11 -20.86
N ASP A 339 -4.01 -40.01 -21.39
CA ASP A 339 -3.65 -41.42 -21.43
C ASP A 339 -2.25 -41.43 -22.03
N GLY A 340 -1.28 -41.88 -21.23
CA GLY A 340 0.11 -41.87 -21.64
C GLY A 340 0.26 -42.72 -22.90
N ASP A 341 0.77 -42.10 -23.96
CA ASP A 341 1.38 -42.79 -25.09
C ASP A 341 2.88 -42.99 -24.82
#